data_AF-A0A5E7ASL9-F1
#
_entry.id   AF-A0A5E7ASL9-F1
#
_cell.length_a   1.000
_cell.length_b   1.000
_cell.length_c   1.000
_cell.angle_alpha   90.00
_cell.angle_beta   90.00
_cell.angle_gamma   90.00
#
_symmetry.space_group_name_H-M   'P 1'
#
loop_
_entity.id
_entity.type
_entity.pdbx_description
1 polymer ?
#
loop_
_entity_poly.entity_id
_entity_poly.type
_entity_poly.pdbx_seq_one_letter_code
_entity_poly.pdbx_strand_id
1 'polypeptide(L)'
;MSSATYDEKNIAQFEAVTRQLNEALRQIERDSSLSASASSLARLSGIHRNTIYNRKWPQDKLNEIKQKRAQQKEDDATSKTAKKTPGELLELSRLEVIYWFTQLQDARNSNTSLSKSLKTTEASRDFYMKSSRNHLETINKQTYEINKLRDALALQEEELSLLKLNLSQSQ
;
A
#
# COMPACT_ATOMS: atom_id res chain seq x y z
N MET A 1 -51.96 -58.49 -19.30
CA MET A 1 -51.56 -57.86 -18.02
C MET A 1 -50.08 -57.49 -18.07
N SER A 2 -49.72 -56.36 -18.68
CA SER A 2 -48.32 -55.88 -18.71
C SER A 2 -48.15 -54.36 -18.73
N SER A 3 -49.23 -53.56 -18.74
CA SER A 3 -49.13 -52.08 -18.85
C SER A 3 -48.51 -51.41 -17.62
N ALA A 4 -48.80 -51.92 -16.41
CA ALA A 4 -48.37 -51.30 -15.15
C ALA A 4 -46.83 -51.16 -15.03
N THR A 5 -46.06 -52.15 -15.48
CA THR A 5 -44.58 -52.12 -15.41
C THR A 5 -43.94 -51.16 -16.41
N TYR A 6 -44.62 -50.86 -17.53
CA TYR A 6 -44.12 -49.89 -18.51
C TYR A 6 -44.41 -48.45 -18.06
N ASP A 7 -45.56 -48.22 -17.43
CA ASP A 7 -45.93 -46.92 -16.90
C ASP A 7 -44.95 -46.45 -15.80
N GLU A 8 -44.57 -47.34 -14.88
CA GLU A 8 -43.59 -47.03 -13.82
C GLU A 8 -42.20 -46.65 -14.37
N LYS A 9 -41.70 -47.40 -15.36
CA LYS A 9 -40.41 -47.12 -16.00
C LYS A 9 -40.43 -45.79 -16.77
N ASN A 10 -41.54 -45.48 -17.45
CA ASN A 10 -41.70 -44.23 -18.17
C ASN A 10 -41.73 -43.03 -17.23
N ILE A 11 -42.39 -43.16 -16.07
CA ILE A 11 -42.40 -42.12 -15.03
C ILE A 11 -40.98 -41.91 -14.49
N ALA A 12 -40.28 -42.98 -14.13
CA ALA A 12 -38.91 -42.88 -13.61
C ALA A 12 -37.95 -42.21 -14.62
N GLN A 13 -38.05 -42.56 -15.91
CA GLN A 13 -37.25 -41.95 -16.96
C GLN A 13 -37.64 -40.48 -17.18
N PHE A 14 -38.93 -40.16 -17.10
CA PHE A 14 -39.41 -38.79 -17.22
C PHE A 14 -38.84 -37.90 -16.11
N GLU A 15 -38.86 -38.38 -14.87
CA GLU A 15 -38.29 -37.69 -13.71
C GLU A 15 -36.78 -37.52 -13.81
N ALA A 16 -36.06 -38.56 -14.22
CA ALA A 16 -34.60 -38.52 -14.38
C ALA A 16 -34.19 -37.40 -15.37
N VAL A 17 -34.88 -37.34 -16.51
CA VAL A 17 -34.68 -36.29 -17.54
C VAL A 17 -35.03 -34.90 -16.98
N THR A 18 -36.11 -34.79 -16.20
CA THR A 18 -36.50 -33.52 -15.56
C THR A 18 -35.47 -33.05 -14.56
N ARG A 19 -34.89 -33.94 -13.75
CA ARG A 19 -33.81 -33.62 -12.80
C ARG A 19 -32.57 -33.10 -13.50
N GLN A 20 -32.11 -33.80 -14.54
CA GLN A 20 -30.94 -33.40 -15.33
C GLN A 20 -31.11 -32.02 -15.99
N LEU A 21 -32.30 -31.74 -16.55
CA LEU A 21 -32.59 -30.42 -17.12
C LEU A 21 -32.59 -29.32 -16.07
N ASN A 22 -33.18 -29.57 -14.90
CA ASN A 22 -33.21 -28.60 -13.81
C ASN A 22 -31.82 -28.28 -13.26
N GLU A 23 -30.96 -29.30 -13.13
CA GLU A 23 -29.58 -29.11 -12.68
C GLU A 23 -28.79 -28.26 -13.69
N ALA A 24 -28.88 -28.59 -14.97
CA ALA A 24 -28.23 -27.81 -16.03
C ALA A 24 -28.77 -26.38 -16.13
N LEU A 25 -30.07 -26.17 -15.94
CA LEU A 25 -30.67 -24.83 -15.88
C LEU A 25 -30.14 -24.01 -14.70
N ARG A 26 -29.98 -24.62 -13.51
CA ARG A 26 -29.38 -23.96 -12.34
C ARG A 26 -27.92 -23.59 -12.58
N GLN A 27 -27.17 -24.43 -13.27
CA GLN A 27 -25.79 -24.11 -13.65
C GLN A 27 -25.74 -22.91 -14.61
N ILE A 28 -26.61 -22.90 -15.62
CA ILE A 28 -26.75 -21.74 -16.51
C ILE A 28 -27.18 -20.51 -15.72
N GLU A 29 -28.14 -20.58 -14.80
CA GLU A 29 -28.57 -19.40 -14.03
C GLU A 29 -27.43 -18.80 -13.19
N ARG A 30 -26.57 -19.63 -12.61
CA ARG A 30 -25.44 -19.19 -11.77
C ARG A 30 -24.26 -18.63 -12.56
N ASP A 31 -23.95 -19.23 -13.71
CA ASP A 31 -22.78 -18.86 -14.51
C ASP A 31 -23.18 -18.05 -15.73
N SER A 32 -22.91 -16.74 -15.67
CA SER A 32 -23.22 -15.79 -16.74
C SER A 32 -22.39 -16.02 -18.02
N SER A 33 -21.27 -16.74 -17.95
CA SER A 33 -20.44 -17.11 -19.11
C SER A 33 -21.12 -18.15 -19.99
N LEU A 34 -22.00 -18.98 -19.41
CA LEU A 34 -22.76 -19.98 -20.15
C LEU A 34 -23.92 -19.33 -20.88
N SER A 35 -24.05 -19.61 -22.18
CA SER A 35 -25.20 -19.12 -22.95
C SER A 35 -26.49 -19.76 -22.46
N ALA A 36 -27.53 -18.95 -22.24
CA ALA A 36 -28.88 -19.42 -21.94
C ALA A 36 -29.59 -19.89 -23.22
N SER A 37 -29.03 -20.90 -23.89
CA SER A 37 -29.56 -21.46 -25.15
C SER A 37 -29.90 -22.95 -25.01
N ALA A 38 -30.85 -23.44 -25.81
CA ALA A 38 -31.20 -24.86 -25.85
C ALA A 38 -30.01 -25.74 -26.24
N SER A 39 -29.08 -25.21 -27.05
CA SER A 39 -27.81 -25.83 -27.40
C SER A 39 -26.91 -26.07 -26.20
N SER A 40 -26.77 -25.06 -25.35
CA SER A 40 -25.98 -25.12 -24.12
C SER A 40 -26.62 -26.05 -23.10
N LEU A 41 -27.94 -25.98 -22.96
CA LEU A 41 -28.72 -26.84 -22.07
C LEU A 41 -28.60 -28.32 -22.46
N ALA A 42 -28.68 -28.64 -23.76
CA ALA A 42 -28.48 -29.99 -24.26
C ALA A 42 -27.08 -30.54 -23.95
N ARG A 43 -26.05 -29.69 -24.11
CA ARG A 43 -24.66 -30.06 -23.81
C ARG A 43 -24.43 -30.32 -22.32
N LEU A 44 -25.03 -29.52 -21.45
CA LEU A 44 -24.86 -29.62 -19.99
C LEU A 44 -25.69 -30.76 -19.37
N SER A 45 -26.91 -30.97 -19.86
CA SER A 45 -27.81 -32.00 -19.33
C SER A 45 -27.62 -33.38 -19.97
N GLY A 46 -26.90 -33.48 -21.09
CA GLY A 46 -26.77 -34.71 -21.87
C GLY A 46 -28.05 -35.11 -22.63
N ILE A 47 -29.08 -34.26 -22.62
CA ILE A 47 -30.38 -34.55 -23.23
C ILE A 47 -30.46 -33.92 -24.62
N HIS A 48 -31.00 -34.68 -25.58
CA HIS A 48 -31.14 -34.21 -26.95
C HIS A 48 -32.07 -32.99 -27.06
N ARG A 49 -31.72 -32.04 -27.94
CA ARG A 49 -32.47 -30.79 -28.15
C ARG A 49 -33.94 -31.03 -28.46
N ASN A 50 -34.26 -32.07 -29.21
CA ASN A 50 -35.65 -32.39 -29.55
C ASN A 50 -36.51 -32.66 -28.31
N THR A 51 -35.95 -33.32 -27.30
CA THR A 51 -36.63 -33.55 -26.02
C THR A 51 -36.89 -32.25 -25.26
N ILE A 52 -35.96 -31.30 -25.35
CA ILE A 52 -36.09 -29.97 -24.76
C ILE A 52 -37.23 -29.20 -25.44
N TYR A 53 -37.27 -29.19 -26.78
CA TYR A 53 -38.33 -28.53 -27.55
C TYR A 53 -39.70 -29.15 -27.30
N ASN A 54 -39.80 -30.47 -27.23
CA ASN A 54 -41.06 -31.17 -26.98
C ASN A 54 -41.64 -30.86 -25.60
N ARG A 55 -40.79 -30.65 -24.59
CA ARG A 55 -41.21 -30.38 -23.21
C ARG A 55 -41.57 -28.91 -22.94
N LYS A 56 -41.16 -27.96 -23.79
CA LYS A 56 -41.45 -26.51 -23.76
C LYS A 56 -40.98 -25.74 -22.51
N TRP A 57 -41.30 -26.20 -21.31
CA TRP A 57 -40.93 -25.54 -20.05
C TRP A 57 -39.43 -25.22 -19.89
N PRO A 58 -38.46 -26.02 -20.41
CA PRO A 58 -37.06 -25.64 -20.26
C PRO A 58 -36.71 -24.42 -21.12
N GLN A 59 -37.41 -24.21 -22.24
CA GLN A 59 -37.22 -23.07 -23.11
C GLN A 59 -37.77 -21.79 -22.46
N ASP A 60 -38.92 -21.89 -21.79
CA ASP A 60 -39.48 -20.78 -21.00
C ASP A 60 -38.50 -20.37 -19.87
N LYS A 61 -37.92 -21.34 -19.16
CA LYS A 61 -36.90 -21.07 -18.15
C LYS A 61 -35.62 -20.44 -18.71
N LEU A 62 -35.16 -20.86 -19.88
CA LEU A 62 -34.03 -20.19 -20.54
C LEU A 62 -34.35 -18.74 -20.89
N ASN A 63 -35.58 -18.43 -21.30
CA ASN A 63 -36.02 -17.07 -21.58
C ASN A 63 -36.09 -16.21 -20.31
N GLU A 64 -36.61 -16.76 -19.20
CA GLU A 64 -36.58 -16.09 -17.90
C GLU A 64 -35.15 -15.73 -17.49
N ILE A 65 -34.19 -16.68 -17.63
CA ILE A 65 -32.77 -16.43 -17.31
C ILE A 65 -32.19 -15.30 -18.18
N LYS A 66 -32.52 -15.28 -19.49
CA LYS A 66 -32.07 -14.19 -20.38
C LYS A 66 -32.61 -12.83 -19.93
N GLN A 67 -33.90 -12.77 -19.59
CA GLN A 67 -34.54 -11.52 -19.13
C GLN A 67 -33.93 -11.03 -17.83
N LYS A 68 -33.72 -11.92 -16.84
CA LYS A 68 -33.05 -11.57 -15.58
C LYS A 68 -31.65 -11.00 -15.81
N ARG A 69 -30.85 -11.63 -16.68
CA ARG A 69 -29.50 -11.16 -17.01
C ARG A 69 -29.51 -9.81 -17.74
N ALA A 70 -30.50 -9.57 -18.61
CA ALA A 70 -30.65 -8.28 -19.28
C ALA A 70 -30.98 -7.17 -18.28
N GLN A 71 -31.94 -7.41 -17.38
CA GLN A 71 -32.32 -6.46 -16.33
C GLN A 71 -31.14 -6.12 -15.41
N GLN A 72 -30.40 -7.14 -14.94
CA GLN A 72 -29.20 -6.92 -14.11
C GLN A 72 -28.16 -6.04 -14.81
N LYS A 73 -27.98 -6.21 -16.12
CA LYS A 73 -27.03 -5.40 -16.90
C LYS A 73 -27.49 -3.93 -17.01
N GLU A 74 -28.79 -3.69 -17.12
CA GLU A 74 -29.36 -2.34 -17.12
C GLU A 74 -29.26 -1.68 -15.73
N ASP A 75 -29.54 -2.43 -14.67
CA ASP A 75 -29.43 -1.96 -13.28
C ASP A 75 -27.96 -1.65 -12.91
N ASP A 76 -27.01 -2.49 -13.33
CA ASP A 76 -25.57 -2.29 -13.16
C ASP A 76 -25.06 -1.08 -13.97
N ALA A 77 -25.60 -0.84 -15.16
CA ALA A 77 -25.28 0.34 -15.94
C ALA A 77 -25.82 1.60 -15.25
N THR A 78 -27.02 1.55 -14.70
CA THR A 78 -27.67 2.70 -14.05
C THR A 78 -26.97 3.05 -12.74
N SER A 79 -26.56 2.07 -11.93
CA SER A 79 -25.82 2.29 -10.68
C SER A 79 -24.41 2.84 -10.90
N LYS A 80 -23.69 2.40 -11.94
CA LYS A 80 -22.40 2.98 -12.34
C LYS A 80 -22.52 4.40 -12.88
N THR A 81 -23.73 4.81 -13.29
CA THR A 81 -24.03 6.12 -13.87
C THR A 81 -24.92 6.96 -12.97
N ALA A 82 -24.93 6.71 -11.65
CA ALA A 82 -25.41 7.67 -10.67
C ALA A 82 -24.46 8.88 -10.68
N LYS A 83 -24.61 9.74 -11.70
CA LYS A 83 -23.88 10.98 -11.87
C LYS A 83 -24.22 11.85 -10.67
N LYS A 84 -23.23 12.09 -9.81
CA LYS A 84 -23.32 13.05 -8.72
C LYS A 84 -23.93 14.34 -9.25
N THR A 85 -24.85 14.92 -8.51
CA THR A 85 -25.48 16.16 -8.95
C THR A 85 -24.42 17.28 -9.04
N PRO A 86 -24.60 18.29 -9.90
CA PRO A 86 -23.67 19.41 -9.96
C PRO A 86 -23.45 20.09 -8.59
N GLY A 87 -24.48 20.11 -7.73
CA GLY A 87 -24.38 20.63 -6.37
C GLY A 87 -23.47 19.78 -5.46
N GLU A 88 -23.57 18.45 -5.54
CA GLU A 88 -22.67 17.54 -4.80
C GLU A 88 -21.22 17.66 -5.27
N LEU A 89 -20.99 17.81 -6.58
CA LEU A 89 -19.65 18.02 -7.12
C LEU A 89 -19.06 19.36 -6.65
N LEU A 90 -19.88 20.41 -6.55
CA LEU A 90 -19.46 21.70 -6.04
C LEU A 90 -19.05 21.61 -4.56
N GLU A 91 -19.87 20.97 -3.71
CA GLU A 91 -19.52 20.80 -2.29
C GLU A 91 -18.26 19.95 -2.10
N LEU A 92 -18.10 18.87 -2.88
CA LEU A 92 -16.87 18.08 -2.85
C LEU A 92 -15.64 18.91 -3.24
N SER A 93 -15.75 19.71 -4.31
CA SER A 93 -14.65 20.57 -4.75
C SER A 93 -14.29 21.63 -3.69
N ARG A 94 -15.28 22.19 -2.99
CA ARG A 94 -15.08 23.15 -1.91
C ARG A 94 -14.34 22.52 -0.73
N LEU A 95 -14.75 21.32 -0.31
CA LEU A 95 -14.08 20.58 0.76
C LEU A 95 -12.62 20.27 0.40
N GLU A 96 -12.38 19.88 -0.84
CA GLU A 96 -11.04 19.58 -1.33
C GLU A 96 -10.14 20.84 -1.34
N VAL A 97 -10.67 21.99 -1.78
CA VAL A 97 -9.95 23.27 -1.72
C VAL A 97 -9.60 23.64 -0.29
N ILE A 98 -10.53 23.52 0.66
CA ILE A 98 -10.28 23.81 2.07
C ILE A 98 -9.20 22.87 2.62
N TYR A 99 -9.30 21.57 2.33
CA TYR A 99 -8.33 20.58 2.76
C TYR A 99 -6.92 20.92 2.25
N TRP A 100 -6.76 21.16 0.95
CA TRP A 100 -5.45 21.47 0.37
C TRP A 100 -4.91 22.82 0.86
N PHE A 101 -5.78 23.80 1.10
CA PHE A 101 -5.38 25.07 1.69
C PHE A 101 -4.82 24.87 3.12
N THR A 102 -5.51 24.08 3.96
CA THR A 102 -5.02 23.76 5.31
C THR A 102 -3.69 23.01 5.24
N GLN A 103 -3.57 21.99 4.40
CA GLN A 103 -2.32 21.24 4.22
C GLN A 103 -1.16 22.14 3.78
N LEU A 104 -1.42 23.07 2.85
CA LEU A 104 -0.43 24.03 2.41
C LEU A 104 0.01 24.97 3.55
N GLN A 105 -0.93 25.43 4.37
CA GLN A 105 -0.63 26.31 5.50
C GLN A 105 0.21 25.59 6.56
N ASP A 106 -0.12 24.33 6.87
CA ASP A 106 0.64 23.50 7.80
C ASP A 106 2.05 23.20 7.29
N ALA A 107 2.19 22.92 5.99
CA ALA A 107 3.48 22.73 5.35
C ALA A 107 4.34 24.00 5.41
N ARG A 108 3.74 25.18 5.17
CA ARG A 108 4.42 26.48 5.30
C ARG A 108 4.88 26.72 6.72
N ASN A 109 4.00 26.52 7.71
CA ASN A 109 4.34 26.68 9.12
C ASN A 109 5.49 25.76 9.53
N SER A 110 5.43 24.48 9.14
CA SER A 110 6.48 23.50 9.38
C SER A 110 7.81 23.92 8.76
N ASN A 111 7.80 24.38 7.51
CA ASN A 111 9.00 24.85 6.82
C ASN A 111 9.60 26.09 7.52
N THR A 112 8.77 27.06 7.93
CA THR A 112 9.27 28.22 8.68
C THR A 112 9.90 27.84 10.02
N SER A 113 9.33 26.86 10.73
CA SER A 113 9.88 26.34 11.99
C SER A 113 11.22 25.64 11.76
N LEU A 114 11.28 24.75 10.76
CA LEU A 114 12.52 24.06 10.38
C LEU A 114 13.61 25.03 9.96
N SER A 115 13.28 26.04 9.15
CA SER A 115 14.24 27.07 8.72
C SER A 115 14.80 27.84 9.91
N LYS A 116 13.97 28.19 10.91
CA LYS A 116 14.44 28.83 12.15
C LYS A 116 15.37 27.89 12.94
N SER A 117 14.98 26.63 13.12
CA SER A 117 15.78 25.63 13.83
C SER A 117 17.11 25.35 13.14
N LEU A 118 17.13 25.35 11.81
CA LEU A 118 18.35 25.18 11.03
C LEU A 118 19.30 26.37 11.27
N LYS A 119 18.80 27.60 11.20
CA LYS A 119 19.61 28.80 11.47
C LYS A 119 20.19 28.81 12.89
N THR A 120 19.42 28.40 13.90
CA THR A 120 19.93 28.32 15.27
C THR A 120 20.99 27.23 15.42
N THR A 121 20.80 26.09 14.75
CA THR A 121 21.77 24.98 14.73
C THR A 121 23.06 25.34 14.01
N GLU A 122 22.97 26.08 12.90
CA GLU A 122 24.14 26.60 12.19
C GLU A 122 24.91 27.61 13.05
N ALA A 123 24.19 28.54 13.70
CA ALA A 123 24.81 29.51 14.59
C ALA A 123 25.51 28.84 15.79
N SER A 124 24.90 27.81 16.39
CA SER A 124 25.51 27.07 17.49
C SER A 124 26.73 26.27 17.03
N ARG A 125 26.65 25.59 15.88
CA ARG A 125 27.79 24.91 15.25
C ARG A 125 28.95 25.87 15.05
N ASP A 126 28.71 27.02 14.43
CA ASP A 126 29.75 27.99 14.11
C ASP A 126 30.39 28.57 15.38
N PHE A 127 29.57 28.82 16.41
CA PHE A 127 30.05 29.22 17.73
C PHE A 127 31.00 28.17 18.34
N TYR A 128 30.59 26.90 18.39
CA TYR A 128 31.42 25.84 18.97
C TYR A 128 32.67 25.55 18.13
N MET A 129 32.58 25.63 16.81
CA MET A 129 33.75 25.52 15.92
C MET A 129 34.76 26.63 16.16
N LYS A 130 34.29 27.88 16.32
CA LYS A 130 35.16 29.00 16.66
C LYS A 130 35.79 28.82 18.04
N SER A 131 34.99 28.43 19.04
CA SER A 131 35.48 28.15 20.38
C SER A 131 36.54 27.05 20.39
N SER A 132 36.31 25.95 19.67
CA SER A 132 37.27 24.84 19.55
C SER A 132 38.59 25.29 18.93
N ARG A 133 38.56 26.11 17.86
CA ARG A 133 39.76 26.68 17.25
C ARG A 133 40.55 27.54 18.25
N ASN A 134 39.86 28.41 19.00
CA ASN A 134 40.51 29.25 20.01
C ASN A 134 41.17 28.41 21.12
N HIS A 135 40.50 27.36 21.59
CA HIS A 135 41.09 26.43 22.56
C HIS A 135 42.32 25.72 22.00
N LEU A 136 42.27 25.27 20.73
CA LEU A 136 43.40 24.62 20.08
C LEU A 136 44.61 25.56 19.94
N GLU A 137 44.40 26.82 19.57
CA GLU A 137 45.46 27.83 19.55
C GLU A 137 46.07 28.04 20.95
N THR A 138 45.23 28.02 21.99
CA THR A 138 45.67 28.21 23.37
C THR A 138 46.49 27.01 23.85
N ILE A 139 46.04 25.78 23.56
CA ILE A 139 46.76 24.54 23.84
C ILE A 139 48.11 24.55 23.14
N ASN A 140 48.18 24.97 21.87
CA ASN A 140 49.44 25.05 21.13
C ASN A 140 50.42 26.03 21.77
N LYS A 141 49.95 27.23 22.18
CA LYS A 141 50.78 28.21 22.90
C LYS A 141 51.29 27.66 24.22
N GLN A 142 50.41 27.06 25.02
CA GLN A 142 50.79 26.46 26.31
C GLN A 142 51.78 25.30 26.13
N THR A 143 51.58 24.47 25.11
CA THR A 143 52.49 23.36 24.78
C THR A 143 53.87 23.88 24.40
N TYR A 144 53.93 24.96 23.62
CA TYR A 144 55.19 25.62 23.28
C TYR A 144 55.92 26.16 24.53
N GLU A 145 55.22 26.86 25.42
CA GLU A 145 55.82 27.36 26.67
C GLU A 145 56.28 26.22 27.59
N ILE A 146 55.50 25.13 27.69
CA ILE A 146 55.90 23.94 28.46
C ILE A 146 57.20 23.36 27.89
N ASN A 147 57.34 23.25 26.57
CA ASN A 147 58.56 22.74 25.95
C ASN A 147 59.76 23.66 26.24
N LYS A 148 59.59 24.97 26.10
CA LYS A 148 60.62 25.95 26.44
C LYS A 148 61.08 25.84 27.90
N LEU A 149 60.14 25.67 28.83
CA LEU A 149 60.45 25.49 30.26
C LEU A 149 61.17 24.16 30.52
N ARG A 150 60.80 23.09 29.82
CA ARG A 150 61.50 21.80 29.89
C ARG A 150 62.94 21.91 29.41
N ASP A 151 63.17 22.60 28.31
CA ASP A 151 64.53 22.81 27.77
C ASP A 151 65.39 23.62 28.75
N ALA A 152 64.82 24.68 29.35
CA ALA A 152 65.50 25.48 30.36
C ALA A 152 65.83 24.68 31.63
N LEU A 153 64.91 23.83 32.10
CA LEU A 153 65.15 22.93 33.23
C LEU A 153 66.27 21.92 32.93
N ALA A 154 66.26 21.32 31.74
CA ALA A 154 67.30 20.36 31.34
C ALA A 154 68.69 21.01 31.33
N LEU A 155 68.81 22.24 30.85
CA LEU A 155 70.07 22.99 30.86
C LEU A 155 70.53 23.31 32.31
N GLN A 156 69.61 23.72 33.18
CA GLN A 156 69.94 23.95 34.60
C GLN A 156 70.34 22.66 35.33
N GLU A 157 69.70 21.53 35.04
CA GLU A 157 70.06 20.23 35.61
C GLU A 157 71.48 19.79 35.17
N GLU A 158 71.86 20.06 33.92
CA GLU A 158 73.22 19.83 33.42
C GLU A 158 74.25 20.72 34.14
N GLU A 159 73.99 22.02 34.25
CA GLU A 159 74.86 22.96 34.97
C GLU A 159 75.05 22.56 36.44
N LEU A 160 73.96 22.20 37.14
CA LEU A 160 74.02 21.73 38.51
C LEU A 160 74.84 20.44 38.65
N SER A 161 74.77 19.56 37.65
CA SER A 161 75.55 18.32 37.62
C SER A 161 77.05 18.61 37.46
N LEU A 162 77.41 19.55 36.57
CA LEU A 162 78.79 20.01 36.39
C LEU A 162 79.33 20.68 37.65
N LEU A 163 78.55 21.55 38.30
CA LEU A 163 78.94 22.21 39.55
C LEU A 163 79.19 21.20 40.67
N LYS A 164 78.30 20.20 40.83
CA LYS A 164 78.48 19.12 41.81
C LYS A 164 79.76 18.32 41.55
N LEU A 165 80.06 18.01 40.29
CA LEU A 165 81.27 17.30 39.90
C LEU A 165 82.53 18.12 40.25
N ASN A 166 82.56 19.40 39.92
CA ASN A 166 83.68 20.29 40.23
C ASN A 166 83.89 20.46 41.75
N LEU A 167 82.80 20.57 42.52
CA LEU A 167 82.87 20.63 43.99
C LEU A 167 83.45 19.34 44.59
N SER A 168 83.08 18.18 44.05
CA SER A 168 83.62 16.89 44.50
C SER A 168 85.09 16.66 44.15
N GLN A 169 85.62 17.35 43.13
CA GLN A 169 87.04 17.27 42.74
C GLN A 169 87.93 18.26 43.51
N SER A 170 87.34 19.26 44.18
CA SER A 170 88.05 20.29 44.93
C SER A 170 88.13 20.00 46.44
N GLN A 171 87.60 18.87 46.91
CA GLN A 171 87.70 18.34 48.28
C GLN A 171 88.61 17.12 48.30
#